data_AF-A0A953IYL9-F1
#
_entry.id   AF-A0A953IYL9-F1
#
_cell.length_a   1.000
_cell.length_b   1.000
_cell.length_c   1.000
_cell.angle_alpha   90.00
_cell.angle_beta   90.00
_cell.angle_gamma   90.00
#
_symmetry.space_group_name_H-M   'P 1'
#
loop_
_entity.id
_entity.type
_entity.pdbx_description
1 polymer ?
#
loop_
_entity_poly.entity_id
_entity_poly.type
_entity_poly.pdbx_seq_one_letter_code
_entity_poly.pdbx_strand_id
1 'polypeptide(L)'
;MSPSFTLNELIAVNLARDLKDGEVGFTGLATGGAAALYATAIPIAAMALAQRTHAPNLTTLLAGWSHNPDLSALDILPDAEFDEQLRDLPCEAQLLSYPGQISIRRGDISFGFGSGVQIDKVGNINSVCVGDHKRPKVRLVGPILLPEHFSMFRREYVMMPRHDARTFVEKVDYIAGVGYPGGLEGRKRLGLRWGGPELIITPKCIFDFDKIKGIARVKSIHPGVDPDDVRASTGFDVGDLK
;
A
#
# COMPACT_ATOMS: atom_id res chain seq x y z
N MET A 1 -18.03 3.59 25.41
CA MET A 1 -17.43 4.90 25.07
C MET A 1 -16.82 4.76 23.70
N SER A 2 -17.22 5.59 22.73
CA SER A 2 -16.55 5.60 21.43
C SER A 2 -15.09 6.01 21.62
N PRO A 3 -14.13 5.36 20.95
CA PRO A 3 -12.72 5.72 21.09
C PRO A 3 -12.52 7.20 20.73
N SER A 4 -11.58 7.85 21.42
CA SER A 4 -11.24 9.28 21.22
C SER A 4 -10.40 9.54 19.97
N PHE A 5 -10.39 8.59 19.02
CA PHE A 5 -9.57 8.62 17.82
C PHE A 5 -10.38 8.12 16.63
N THR A 6 -10.02 8.61 15.46
CA THR A 6 -10.52 8.18 14.17
C THR A 6 -9.80 6.91 13.70
N LEU A 7 -10.44 6.17 12.80
CA LEU A 7 -9.82 5.02 12.15
C LEU A 7 -8.54 5.39 11.38
N ASN A 8 -8.52 6.56 10.74
CA ASN A 8 -7.36 7.02 9.99
C ASN A 8 -6.15 7.25 10.90
N GLU A 9 -6.36 7.83 12.09
CA GLU A 9 -5.31 7.99 13.11
C GLU A 9 -4.82 6.64 13.62
N LEU A 10 -5.74 5.69 13.88
CA LEU A 10 -5.38 4.34 14.30
C LEU A 10 -4.49 3.66 13.24
N ILE A 11 -4.84 3.77 11.96
CA ILE A 11 -4.06 3.20 10.87
C ILE A 11 -2.68 3.89 10.79
N ALA A 12 -2.64 5.22 10.84
CA ALA A 12 -1.38 5.98 10.77
C ALA A 12 -0.43 5.59 11.92
N VAL A 13 -0.95 5.43 13.15
CA VAL A 13 -0.16 4.99 14.31
C VAL A 13 0.34 3.55 14.14
N ASN A 14 -0.51 2.64 13.64
CA ASN A 14 -0.10 1.25 13.41
C ASN A 14 1.00 1.14 12.34
N LEU A 15 0.87 1.91 11.25
CA LEU A 15 1.91 1.98 10.22
C LEU A 15 3.19 2.58 10.78
N ALA A 16 3.11 3.74 11.45
CA ALA A 16 4.28 4.44 11.99
C ALA A 16 5.16 3.55 12.87
N ARG A 17 4.56 2.68 13.70
CA ARG A 17 5.28 1.74 14.57
C ARG A 17 6.13 0.70 13.84
N ASP A 18 5.81 0.40 12.58
CA ASP A 18 6.55 -0.60 11.78
C ASP A 18 7.69 0.04 10.96
N LEU A 19 7.66 1.36 10.80
CA LEU A 19 8.68 2.11 10.06
C LEU A 19 9.91 2.31 10.94
N LYS A 20 11.11 2.17 10.38
CA LYS A 20 12.36 2.22 11.17
C LYS A 20 13.21 3.41 10.80
N ASP A 21 14.04 3.82 11.76
CA ASP A 21 15.02 4.87 11.53
C ASP A 21 15.96 4.54 10.35
N GLY A 22 16.21 5.52 9.50
CA GLY A 22 17.03 5.38 8.30
C GLY A 22 16.39 4.63 7.12
N GLU A 23 15.12 4.25 7.21
CA GLU A 23 14.41 3.63 6.07
C GLU A 23 13.95 4.66 5.04
N VAL A 24 13.86 4.23 3.78
CA VAL A 24 13.31 5.03 2.67
C VAL A 24 11.89 4.58 2.38
N GLY A 25 10.92 5.45 2.63
CA GLY A 25 9.50 5.25 2.37
C GLY A 25 9.04 5.89 1.08
N PHE A 26 8.33 5.15 0.24
CA PHE A 26 7.75 5.64 -1.00
C PHE A 26 6.22 5.76 -0.90
N THR A 27 5.67 6.90 -1.32
CA THR A 27 4.22 7.06 -1.52
C THR A 27 3.96 7.90 -2.77
N GLY A 28 2.98 7.49 -3.58
CA GLY A 28 2.51 8.26 -4.74
C GLY A 28 1.39 9.23 -4.37
N LEU A 29 0.87 9.99 -5.34
CA LEU A 29 -0.38 10.73 -5.20
C LEU A 29 -1.49 10.00 -5.96
N ALA A 30 -2.32 9.29 -5.19
CA ALA A 30 -3.46 8.58 -5.77
C ALA A 30 -4.60 9.57 -6.09
N THR A 31 -5.23 9.40 -7.26
CA THR A 31 -6.38 10.21 -7.66
C THR A 31 -7.69 9.68 -7.06
N GLY A 32 -8.52 10.57 -6.52
CA GLY A 32 -9.85 10.27 -5.99
C GLY A 32 -9.87 10.10 -4.46
N GLY A 33 -10.87 10.66 -3.79
CA GLY A 33 -10.83 10.93 -2.34
C GLY A 33 -10.48 9.73 -1.44
N ALA A 34 -11.07 8.56 -1.68
CA ALA A 34 -10.79 7.39 -0.84
C ALA A 34 -9.39 6.80 -1.09
N ALA A 35 -8.94 6.80 -2.36
CA ALA A 35 -7.61 6.31 -2.72
C ALA A 35 -6.51 7.28 -2.25
N ALA A 36 -6.71 8.58 -2.46
CA ALA A 36 -5.82 9.63 -1.96
C ALA A 36 -5.66 9.57 -0.43
N LEU A 37 -6.77 9.36 0.30
CA LEU A 37 -6.73 9.21 1.75
C LEU A 37 -5.91 7.98 2.18
N TYR A 38 -6.22 6.79 1.62
CA TYR A 38 -5.62 5.53 2.07
C TYR A 38 -4.20 5.31 1.56
N ALA A 39 -3.90 5.64 0.31
CA ALA A 39 -2.61 5.35 -0.32
C ALA A 39 -1.61 6.52 -0.25
N THR A 40 -2.04 7.73 0.14
CA THR A 40 -1.18 8.91 0.23
C THR A 40 -1.26 9.58 1.61
N ALA A 41 -2.41 10.13 2.01
CA ALA A 41 -2.49 11.00 3.18
C ALA A 41 -2.19 10.27 4.50
N ILE A 42 -2.77 9.08 4.70
CA ILE A 42 -2.48 8.24 5.87
C ILE A 42 -0.99 7.82 5.91
N PRO A 43 -0.39 7.31 4.82
CA PRO A 43 1.05 7.05 4.73
C PRO A 43 1.95 8.24 5.07
N ILE A 44 1.65 9.41 4.52
CA ILE A 44 2.39 10.65 4.83
C ILE A 44 2.32 10.95 6.32
N ALA A 45 1.12 10.88 6.92
CA ALA A 45 0.96 11.10 8.36
C ALA A 45 1.73 10.06 9.20
N ALA A 46 1.75 8.80 8.77
CA ALA A 46 2.50 7.73 9.43
C ALA A 46 4.02 7.97 9.40
N MET A 47 4.57 8.34 8.23
CA MET A 47 5.99 8.68 8.09
C MET A 47 6.36 9.92 8.91
N ALA A 48 5.53 10.97 8.85
CA ALA A 48 5.72 12.20 9.62
C ALA A 48 5.68 11.94 11.14
N LEU A 49 4.81 11.05 11.61
CA LEU A 49 4.73 10.62 13.00
C LEU A 49 5.97 9.82 13.40
N ALA A 50 6.42 8.88 12.56
CA ALA A 50 7.63 8.10 12.80
C ALA A 50 8.87 9.01 12.94
N GLN A 51 9.05 9.96 12.00
CA GLN A 51 10.12 10.96 12.03
C GLN A 51 10.13 11.78 13.33
N ARG A 52 8.96 12.18 13.84
CA ARG A 52 8.84 13.00 15.05
C ARG A 52 8.94 12.22 16.36
N THR A 53 9.01 10.89 16.31
CA THR A 53 8.95 10.05 17.52
C THR A 53 10.16 9.13 17.68
N HIS A 54 10.47 8.29 16.69
CA HIS A 54 11.44 7.20 16.86
C HIS A 54 12.31 6.92 15.63
N ALA A 55 12.02 7.54 14.48
CA ALA A 55 12.71 7.32 13.22
C ALA A 55 13.12 8.65 12.55
N PRO A 56 13.87 9.54 13.22
CA PRO A 56 14.18 10.90 12.73
C PRO A 56 14.94 10.94 11.40
N ASN A 57 15.64 9.88 11.02
CA ASN A 57 16.39 9.74 9.76
C ASN A 57 15.60 8.99 8.68
N LEU A 58 14.30 8.72 8.88
CA LEU A 58 13.44 8.15 7.85
C LEU A 58 13.28 9.14 6.70
N THR A 59 13.45 8.66 5.46
CA THR A 59 13.27 9.47 4.25
C THR A 59 11.88 9.24 3.67
N THR A 60 11.15 10.33 3.39
CA THR A 60 9.91 10.33 2.62
C THR A 60 10.20 10.65 1.16
N LEU A 61 9.94 9.70 0.27
CA LEU A 61 9.99 9.88 -1.17
C LEU A 61 8.55 10.02 -1.70
N LEU A 62 8.14 11.26 -1.97
CA LEU A 62 6.82 11.58 -2.51
C LEU A 62 6.84 11.53 -4.04
N ALA A 63 5.87 10.82 -4.61
CA ALA A 63 5.68 10.60 -6.06
C ALA A 63 6.91 10.04 -6.79
N GLY A 64 7.93 9.57 -6.05
CA GLY A 64 9.17 9.05 -6.63
C GLY A 64 10.17 10.11 -7.10
N TRP A 65 9.89 11.40 -6.91
CA TRP A 65 10.75 12.47 -7.41
C TRP A 65 11.06 13.57 -6.41
N SER A 66 10.39 13.66 -5.27
CA SER A 66 10.68 14.64 -4.20
C SER A 66 11.09 13.97 -2.89
N HIS A 67 12.30 14.26 -2.41
CA HIS A 67 12.86 13.72 -1.18
C HIS A 67 12.61 14.69 -0.02
N ASN A 68 11.97 14.19 1.03
CA ASN A 68 11.61 14.95 2.23
C ASN A 68 11.00 16.33 1.90
N PRO A 69 9.91 16.38 1.10
CA PRO A 69 9.24 17.65 0.82
C PRO A 69 8.70 18.28 2.12
N ASP A 70 8.77 19.61 2.22
CA ASP A 70 8.16 20.37 3.30
C ASP A 70 6.65 20.47 3.08
N LEU A 71 5.94 19.44 3.54
CA LEU A 71 4.49 19.38 3.44
C LEU A 71 3.77 20.46 4.27
N SER A 72 4.45 21.17 5.17
CA SER A 72 3.84 22.29 5.90
C SER A 72 3.61 23.52 5.03
N ALA A 73 4.25 23.57 3.85
CA ALA A 73 4.01 24.58 2.83
C ALA A 73 2.78 24.30 1.96
N LEU A 74 2.06 23.18 2.19
CA LEU A 74 0.84 22.82 1.49
C LEU A 74 -0.38 22.92 2.42
N ASP A 75 -1.40 23.65 1.99
CA ASP A 75 -2.71 23.68 2.68
C ASP A 75 -3.50 22.38 2.45
N ILE A 76 -3.37 21.82 1.24
CA ILE A 76 -4.00 20.57 0.81
C ILE A 76 -3.03 19.81 -0.09
N LEU A 77 -3.08 18.48 -0.04
CA LEU A 77 -2.35 17.65 -1.00
C LEU A 77 -2.91 17.88 -2.41
N PRO A 78 -2.07 18.17 -3.40
CA PRO A 78 -2.52 18.31 -4.78
C PRO A 78 -3.15 17.03 -5.34
N ASP A 79 -4.07 17.19 -6.29
CA ASP A 79 -4.82 16.07 -6.89
C ASP A 79 -3.99 15.23 -7.89
N ALA A 80 -2.78 15.70 -8.26
CA ALA A 80 -1.92 15.06 -9.24
C ALA A 80 -0.44 15.10 -8.85
N GLU A 81 0.29 14.04 -9.21
CA GLU A 81 1.75 13.92 -9.03
C GLU A 81 2.57 14.95 -9.81
N PHE A 82 1.94 15.72 -10.70
CA PHE A 82 2.59 16.73 -11.57
C PHE A 82 2.02 18.12 -11.36
N ASP A 83 1.27 18.31 -10.28
CA ASP A 83 0.77 19.62 -9.92
C ASP A 83 1.94 20.60 -9.74
N GLU A 84 1.74 21.84 -10.19
CA GLU A 84 2.76 22.88 -10.11
C GLU A 84 3.20 23.18 -8.68
N GLN A 85 2.30 23.03 -7.71
CA GLN A 85 2.62 23.22 -6.30
C GLN A 85 3.70 22.27 -5.81
N LEU A 86 3.78 21.04 -6.36
CA LEU A 86 4.81 20.07 -5.98
C LEU A 86 6.17 20.40 -6.58
N ARG A 87 6.20 21.06 -7.74
CA ARG A 87 7.44 21.41 -8.46
C ARG A 87 8.26 22.44 -7.70
N ASP A 88 7.56 23.40 -7.11
CA ASP A 88 8.17 24.51 -6.38
C ASP A 88 8.18 24.26 -4.86
N LEU A 89 7.71 23.08 -4.43
CA LEU A 89 7.71 22.68 -3.03
C LEU A 89 9.14 22.52 -2.51
N PRO A 90 9.53 23.21 -1.42
CA PRO A 90 10.84 23.02 -0.83
C PRO A 90 11.04 21.55 -0.43
N CYS A 91 12.17 20.98 -0.81
CA CYS A 91 12.53 19.59 -0.50
C CYS A 91 14.05 19.47 -0.45
N GLU A 92 14.57 18.38 0.11
CA GLU A 92 16.02 18.15 0.19
C GLU A 92 16.64 17.87 -1.18
N ALA A 93 15.92 17.14 -2.04
CA ALA A 93 16.32 16.86 -3.40
C ALA A 93 15.11 16.53 -4.29
N GLN A 94 15.12 17.04 -5.51
CA GLN A 94 14.11 16.69 -6.52
C GLN A 94 14.72 16.36 -7.89
N LEU A 95 14.05 15.50 -8.65
CA LEU A 95 14.40 15.24 -10.04
C LEU A 95 14.03 16.46 -10.89
N LEU A 96 15.01 17.02 -11.62
CA LEU A 96 14.85 18.22 -12.43
C LEU A 96 14.18 17.98 -13.81
N SER A 97 13.91 16.72 -14.16
CA SER A 97 13.24 16.34 -15.41
C SER A 97 12.31 15.14 -15.18
N TYR A 98 11.06 15.25 -15.64
CA TYR A 98 10.09 14.15 -15.66
C TYR A 98 9.67 13.80 -17.11
N PRO A 99 9.51 12.51 -17.48
CA PRO A 99 9.85 11.32 -16.69
C PRO A 99 11.36 11.06 -16.76
N GLY A 100 12.13 11.58 -15.82
CA GLY A 100 13.42 11.00 -15.48
C GLY A 100 13.13 9.60 -14.98
N GLN A 101 13.75 8.59 -15.58
CA GLN A 101 13.50 7.20 -15.23
C GLN A 101 13.76 7.03 -13.73
N ILE A 102 12.70 6.81 -12.94
CA ILE A 102 12.83 6.30 -11.58
C ILE A 102 13.41 4.89 -11.73
N SER A 103 14.74 4.79 -11.71
CA SER A 103 15.47 3.53 -11.81
C SER A 103 15.64 2.99 -10.40
N ILE A 104 14.58 2.38 -9.86
CA ILE A 104 14.64 1.73 -8.55
C ILE A 104 15.41 0.42 -8.68
N ARG A 105 16.50 0.28 -7.92
CA ARG A 105 17.16 -1.00 -7.70
C ARG A 105 16.54 -1.69 -6.49
N ARG A 106 16.68 -3.01 -6.45
CA ARG A 106 16.17 -3.81 -5.35
C ARG A 106 16.78 -3.32 -4.04
N GLY A 107 15.91 -2.92 -3.11
CA GLY A 107 16.31 -2.46 -1.77
C GLY A 107 16.61 -0.98 -1.65
N ASP A 108 16.55 -0.18 -2.73
CA ASP A 108 16.67 1.29 -2.64
C ASP A 108 15.50 1.88 -1.84
N ILE A 109 14.32 1.24 -1.93
CA ILE A 109 13.11 1.61 -1.19
C ILE A 109 12.83 0.52 -0.14
N SER A 110 12.79 0.94 1.12
CA SER A 110 12.52 0.07 2.27
C SER A 110 11.04 -0.31 2.37
N PHE A 111 10.14 0.63 2.09
CA PHE A 111 8.72 0.34 2.07
C PHE A 111 7.96 1.24 1.10
N GLY A 112 6.87 0.72 0.54
CA GLY A 112 5.93 1.45 -0.29
C GLY A 112 4.48 1.29 0.14
N PHE A 113 3.62 2.13 -0.42
CA PHE A 113 2.18 2.05 -0.26
C PHE A 113 1.51 1.95 -1.63
N GLY A 114 0.62 0.98 -1.77
CA GLY A 114 -0.07 0.70 -3.03
C GLY A 114 -1.52 0.32 -2.79
N SER A 115 -2.33 0.36 -3.85
CA SER A 115 -3.75 0.01 -3.80
C SER A 115 -4.20 -0.66 -5.10
N GLY A 116 -5.39 -1.24 -5.08
CA GLY A 116 -5.98 -1.94 -6.20
C GLY A 116 -7.49 -2.07 -6.05
N VAL A 117 -8.11 -2.70 -7.05
CA VAL A 117 -9.55 -3.01 -7.06
C VAL A 117 -9.87 -4.41 -6.58
N GLN A 118 -8.90 -5.32 -6.65
CA GLN A 118 -9.00 -6.68 -6.13
C GLN A 118 -7.70 -7.05 -5.45
N ILE A 119 -7.81 -7.83 -4.38
CA ILE A 119 -6.71 -8.53 -3.74
C ILE A 119 -7.17 -9.96 -3.43
N ASP A 120 -6.28 -10.93 -3.63
CA ASP A 120 -6.58 -12.32 -3.33
C ASP A 120 -5.93 -12.86 -2.06
N LYS A 121 -6.31 -14.09 -1.69
CA LYS A 121 -5.84 -14.76 -0.48
C LYS A 121 -4.34 -14.91 -0.39
N VAL A 122 -3.60 -14.86 -1.50
CA VAL A 122 -2.14 -14.93 -1.49
C VAL A 122 -1.49 -13.55 -1.58
N GLY A 123 -2.29 -12.48 -1.62
CA GLY A 123 -1.83 -11.09 -1.69
C GLY A 123 -1.47 -10.64 -3.10
N ASN A 124 -1.93 -11.33 -4.16
CA ASN A 124 -1.85 -10.73 -5.49
C ASN A 124 -2.83 -9.57 -5.57
N ILE A 125 -2.41 -8.47 -6.18
CA ILE A 125 -3.22 -7.26 -6.33
C ILE A 125 -3.53 -6.98 -7.80
N ASN A 126 -4.71 -6.42 -8.06
CA ASN A 126 -5.17 -6.06 -9.40
C ASN A 126 -5.57 -4.59 -9.49
N SER A 127 -5.08 -3.91 -10.51
CA SER A 127 -5.48 -2.55 -10.92
C SER A 127 -5.64 -2.42 -12.44
N VAL A 128 -5.74 -3.55 -13.17
CA VAL A 128 -5.69 -3.60 -14.64
C VAL A 128 -7.08 -3.79 -15.25
N CYS A 129 -7.79 -4.84 -14.85
CA CYS A 129 -9.13 -5.13 -15.36
C CYS A 129 -9.90 -6.10 -14.47
N VAL A 130 -11.24 -6.05 -14.56
CA VAL A 130 -12.15 -7.05 -13.99
C VAL A 130 -12.77 -7.86 -15.13
N GLY A 131 -12.80 -9.18 -15.00
CA GLY A 131 -13.15 -10.14 -16.03
C GLY A 131 -11.99 -10.50 -16.98
N ASP A 132 -12.33 -11.11 -18.13
CA ASP A 132 -11.35 -11.57 -19.11
C ASP A 132 -10.46 -10.41 -19.62
N HIS A 133 -9.13 -10.60 -19.60
CA HIS A 133 -8.20 -9.52 -19.96
C HIS A 133 -8.31 -9.05 -21.42
N LYS A 134 -8.64 -9.94 -22.36
CA LYS A 134 -8.76 -9.61 -23.79
C LYS A 134 -10.06 -8.86 -24.08
N ARG A 135 -11.11 -9.11 -23.29
CA ARG A 135 -12.40 -8.44 -23.38
C ARG A 135 -12.95 -8.12 -21.99
N PRO A 136 -12.35 -7.14 -21.29
CA PRO A 136 -12.63 -6.90 -19.89
C PRO A 136 -14.04 -6.34 -19.70
N LYS A 137 -14.69 -6.74 -18.61
CA LYS A 137 -15.96 -6.14 -18.19
C LYS A 137 -15.74 -4.71 -17.69
N VAL A 138 -14.62 -4.48 -17.00
CA VAL A 138 -14.16 -3.16 -16.56
C VAL A 138 -12.67 -3.05 -16.85
N ARG A 139 -12.26 -1.99 -17.57
CA ARG A 139 -10.85 -1.64 -17.76
C ARG A 139 -10.46 -0.55 -16.77
N LEU A 140 -9.26 -0.65 -16.21
CA LEU A 140 -8.74 0.24 -15.18
C LEU A 140 -7.44 0.89 -15.66
N VAL A 141 -6.86 1.72 -14.79
CA VAL A 141 -5.67 2.54 -15.04
C VAL A 141 -4.43 1.74 -15.43
N GLY A 142 -4.37 0.44 -15.08
CA GLY A 142 -3.23 -0.42 -15.37
C GLY A 142 -2.37 -0.67 -14.13
N PRO A 143 -1.25 -1.39 -14.28
CA PRO A 143 -0.44 -1.84 -13.15
C PRO A 143 0.35 -0.72 -12.48
N ILE A 144 0.58 0.40 -13.17
CA ILE A 144 1.44 1.51 -12.73
C ILE A 144 2.79 0.95 -12.27
N LEU A 145 3.16 1.11 -10.99
CA LEU A 145 4.39 0.59 -10.40
C LEU A 145 4.16 -0.61 -9.46
N LEU A 146 2.95 -1.19 -9.43
CA LEU A 146 2.69 -2.37 -8.60
C LEU A 146 3.62 -3.57 -8.91
N PRO A 147 4.04 -3.85 -10.16
CA PRO A 147 5.04 -4.88 -10.42
C PRO A 147 6.36 -4.59 -9.69
N GLU A 148 6.84 -3.35 -9.75
CA GLU A 148 8.08 -2.88 -9.14
C GLU A 148 7.98 -2.86 -7.61
N HIS A 149 6.88 -2.33 -7.05
CA HIS A 149 6.62 -2.34 -5.61
C HIS A 149 6.73 -3.75 -5.05
N PHE A 150 6.04 -4.71 -5.68
CA PHE A 150 5.95 -6.09 -5.18
C PHE A 150 7.21 -6.93 -5.45
N SER A 151 8.15 -6.46 -6.28
CA SER A 151 9.36 -7.21 -6.66
C SER A 151 10.69 -6.56 -6.22
N MET A 152 10.73 -5.24 -6.05
CA MET A 152 11.93 -4.45 -5.80
C MET A 152 11.96 -3.84 -4.40
N PHE A 153 10.81 -3.41 -3.85
CA PHE A 153 10.76 -2.83 -2.51
C PHE A 153 10.98 -3.92 -1.47
N ARG A 154 11.46 -3.55 -0.28
CA ARG A 154 11.62 -4.52 0.81
C ARG A 154 10.28 -4.93 1.43
N ARG A 155 9.33 -4.00 1.53
CA ARG A 155 7.97 -4.25 2.05
C ARG A 155 6.96 -3.42 1.26
N GLU A 156 5.83 -4.00 0.93
CA GLU A 156 4.70 -3.25 0.36
C GLU A 156 3.51 -3.28 1.32
N TYR A 157 3.00 -2.11 1.70
CA TYR A 157 1.75 -1.99 2.45
C TYR A 157 0.60 -1.77 1.49
N VAL A 158 -0.33 -2.72 1.43
CA VAL A 158 -1.48 -2.64 0.54
C VAL A 158 -2.62 -1.90 1.25
N MET A 159 -2.92 -0.70 0.78
CA MET A 159 -3.91 0.21 1.36
C MET A 159 -5.24 0.05 0.60
N MET A 160 -6.17 -0.76 1.12
CA MET A 160 -7.46 -1.04 0.48
C MET A 160 -8.56 -0.18 1.12
N PRO A 161 -9.03 0.91 0.49
CA PRO A 161 -10.06 1.78 1.06
C PRO A 161 -11.45 1.14 1.14
N ARG A 162 -11.65 -0.01 0.49
CA ARG A 162 -12.89 -0.79 0.52
C ARG A 162 -12.60 -2.20 0.99
N HIS A 163 -13.52 -2.76 1.76
CA HIS A 163 -13.46 -4.14 2.23
C HIS A 163 -14.82 -4.80 1.99
N ASP A 164 -14.92 -5.48 0.86
CA ASP A 164 -16.09 -6.26 0.44
C ASP A 164 -15.64 -7.47 -0.40
N ALA A 165 -16.54 -8.45 -0.59
CA ALA A 165 -16.23 -9.71 -1.26
C ALA A 165 -15.96 -9.57 -2.78
N ARG A 166 -16.18 -8.37 -3.36
CA ARG A 166 -15.80 -8.08 -4.76
C ARG A 166 -14.37 -7.55 -4.86
N THR A 167 -13.87 -6.99 -3.75
CA THR A 167 -12.52 -6.46 -3.58
C THR A 167 -11.58 -7.53 -3.02
N PHE A 168 -12.03 -8.30 -2.03
CA PHE A 168 -11.29 -9.42 -1.46
C PHE A 168 -11.80 -10.71 -2.08
N VAL A 169 -11.07 -11.27 -3.05
CA VAL A 169 -11.55 -12.36 -3.91
C VAL A 169 -10.68 -13.60 -3.76
N GLU A 170 -11.23 -14.79 -4.01
CA GLU A 170 -10.43 -16.03 -3.96
C GLU A 170 -9.22 -16.00 -4.91
N LYS A 171 -9.38 -15.36 -6.07
CA LYS A 171 -8.33 -15.14 -7.07
C LYS A 171 -8.61 -13.86 -7.84
N VAL A 172 -7.60 -13.02 -8.04
CA VAL A 172 -7.73 -11.81 -8.86
C VAL A 172 -7.87 -12.13 -10.34
N ASP A 173 -8.59 -11.28 -11.08
CA ASP A 173 -8.76 -11.44 -12.53
C ASP A 173 -7.48 -11.15 -13.31
N TYR A 174 -6.62 -10.27 -12.79
CA TYR A 174 -5.32 -9.96 -13.35
C TYR A 174 -4.31 -9.67 -12.24
N ILE A 175 -3.09 -10.18 -12.37
CA ILE A 175 -2.02 -9.97 -11.38
C ILE A 175 -1.20 -8.75 -11.80
N ALA A 176 -1.44 -7.60 -11.16
CA ALA A 176 -0.64 -6.39 -11.31
C ALA A 176 0.59 -6.40 -10.38
N GLY A 177 0.43 -6.88 -9.16
CA GLY A 177 1.51 -7.13 -8.22
C GLY A 177 1.41 -8.55 -7.67
N VAL A 178 2.53 -9.28 -7.69
CA VAL A 178 2.57 -10.70 -7.30
C VAL A 178 2.73 -10.82 -5.78
N GLY A 179 1.79 -11.49 -5.12
CA GLY A 179 1.84 -11.84 -3.69
C GLY A 179 2.69 -13.08 -3.41
N TYR A 180 2.23 -13.99 -2.57
CA TYR A 180 2.93 -15.23 -2.17
C TYR A 180 2.29 -16.50 -2.76
N PRO A 181 2.06 -16.65 -4.07
CA PRO A 181 1.50 -17.88 -4.62
C PRO A 181 2.43 -19.06 -4.30
N GLY A 182 1.97 -20.01 -3.48
CA GLY A 182 2.78 -21.13 -3.01
C GLY A 182 3.88 -20.74 -2.00
N GLY A 183 3.68 -19.64 -1.26
CA GLY A 183 4.60 -19.17 -0.23
C GLY A 183 5.90 -18.57 -0.78
N LEU A 184 6.88 -18.42 0.11
CA LEU A 184 8.23 -17.96 -0.24
C LEU A 184 8.88 -18.83 -1.32
N GLU A 185 8.71 -20.14 -1.26
CA GLU A 185 9.26 -21.05 -2.28
C GLU A 185 8.60 -20.87 -3.64
N GLY A 186 7.29 -20.63 -3.67
CA GLY A 186 6.58 -20.30 -4.90
C GLY A 186 7.04 -18.98 -5.51
N ARG A 187 7.20 -17.92 -4.70
CA ARG A 187 7.82 -16.65 -5.15
C ARG A 187 9.23 -16.86 -5.71
N LYS A 188 10.07 -17.64 -5.02
CA LYS A 188 11.43 -17.95 -5.49
C LYS A 188 11.43 -18.65 -6.85
N ARG A 189 10.50 -19.58 -7.09
CA ARG A 189 10.33 -20.25 -8.41
C ARG A 189 9.94 -19.29 -9.53
N LEU A 190 9.24 -18.20 -9.20
CA LEU A 190 8.93 -17.10 -10.14
C LEU A 190 10.08 -16.10 -10.32
N GLY A 191 11.23 -16.32 -9.68
CA GLY A 191 12.37 -15.40 -9.69
C GLY A 191 12.27 -14.26 -8.66
N LEU A 192 11.20 -14.22 -7.86
CA LEU A 192 10.94 -13.21 -6.84
C LEU A 192 11.54 -13.66 -5.49
N ARG A 193 12.79 -13.30 -5.24
CA ARG A 193 13.52 -13.71 -4.01
C ARG A 193 13.52 -12.65 -2.90
N TRP A 194 12.77 -11.58 -3.09
CA TRP A 194 12.78 -10.39 -2.26
C TRP A 194 11.38 -9.76 -2.23
N GLY A 195 11.14 -8.90 -1.24
CA GLY A 195 9.97 -8.04 -1.17
C GLY A 195 8.65 -8.79 -1.08
N GLY A 196 7.60 -8.14 -1.58
CA GLY A 196 6.23 -8.60 -1.53
C GLY A 196 5.39 -7.83 -0.51
N PRO A 197 4.09 -8.14 -0.44
CA PRO A 197 3.21 -7.47 0.50
C PRO A 197 3.59 -7.84 1.93
N GLU A 198 3.61 -6.84 2.81
CA GLU A 198 3.85 -7.03 4.24
C GLU A 198 2.54 -7.06 5.00
N LEU A 199 1.66 -6.08 4.76
CA LEU A 199 0.34 -5.98 5.35
C LEU A 199 -0.69 -5.58 4.30
N ILE A 200 -1.94 -5.97 4.53
CA ILE A 200 -3.11 -5.40 3.85
C ILE A 200 -3.91 -4.63 4.89
N ILE A 201 -4.08 -3.34 4.68
CA ILE A 201 -4.76 -2.43 5.59
C ILE A 201 -6.11 -2.04 4.99
N THR A 202 -7.17 -2.18 5.77
CA THR A 202 -8.55 -1.95 5.33
C THR A 202 -9.34 -1.13 6.35
N PRO A 203 -10.57 -0.70 6.02
CA PRO A 203 -11.46 -0.09 7.00
C PRO A 203 -11.92 -1.01 8.13
N LYS A 204 -11.74 -2.33 8.01
CA LYS A 204 -12.28 -3.32 8.97
C LYS A 204 -11.20 -4.01 9.81
N CYS A 205 -10.07 -4.32 9.21
CA CYS A 205 -8.98 -5.07 9.83
C CYS A 205 -7.64 -4.83 9.12
N ILE A 206 -6.58 -5.39 9.69
CA ILE A 206 -5.25 -5.52 9.10
C ILE A 206 -4.97 -7.01 8.89
N PHE A 207 -4.49 -7.37 7.70
CA PHE A 207 -3.96 -8.70 7.41
C PHE A 207 -2.43 -8.68 7.44
N ASP A 208 -1.83 -9.77 7.92
CA ASP A 208 -0.45 -10.15 7.62
C ASP A 208 -0.42 -11.39 6.71
N PHE A 209 0.76 -11.97 6.51
CA PHE A 209 0.92 -13.19 5.72
C PHE A 209 1.61 -14.29 6.50
N ASP A 210 1.04 -15.50 6.48
CA ASP A 210 1.83 -16.72 6.67
C ASP A 210 2.67 -16.91 5.40
N LYS A 211 3.90 -16.40 5.41
CA LYS A 211 4.78 -16.40 4.23
C LYS A 211 5.24 -17.82 3.83
N ILE A 212 5.13 -18.80 4.72
CA ILE A 212 5.46 -20.20 4.40
C ILE A 212 4.33 -20.81 3.58
N LYS A 213 3.08 -20.67 4.04
CA LYS A 213 1.90 -21.15 3.30
C LYS A 213 1.55 -20.25 2.11
N GLY A 214 1.91 -18.98 2.20
CA GLY A 214 1.63 -17.95 1.21
C GLY A 214 0.19 -17.42 1.27
N ILE A 215 -0.42 -17.39 2.44
CA ILE A 215 -1.81 -16.96 2.62
C ILE A 215 -1.91 -15.77 3.59
N ALA A 216 -2.81 -14.84 3.27
CA ALA A 216 -3.18 -13.73 4.12
C ALA A 216 -3.90 -14.25 5.38
N ARG A 217 -3.67 -13.60 6.52
CA ARG A 217 -4.33 -13.90 7.79
C ARG A 217 -4.72 -12.61 8.47
N VAL A 218 -5.88 -12.58 9.12
CA VAL A 218 -6.28 -11.41 9.91
C VAL A 218 -5.33 -11.28 11.09
N LYS A 219 -4.54 -10.20 11.11
CA LYS A 219 -3.61 -9.86 12.18
C LYS A 219 -4.33 -9.17 13.33
N SER A 220 -5.26 -8.27 13.01
CA SER A 220 -6.05 -7.53 13.99
C SER A 220 -7.33 -6.99 13.36
N ILE A 221 -8.43 -7.00 14.10
CA ILE A 221 -9.70 -6.37 13.71
C ILE A 221 -9.78 -5.00 14.40
N HIS A 222 -10.26 -3.99 13.68
CA HIS A 222 -10.35 -2.64 14.24
C HIS A 222 -11.43 -2.56 15.32
N PRO A 223 -11.27 -1.70 16.34
CA PRO A 223 -12.24 -1.57 17.41
C PRO A 223 -13.66 -1.30 16.89
N GLY A 224 -14.64 -2.06 17.39
CA GLY A 224 -16.05 -1.92 17.02
C GLY A 224 -16.47 -2.63 15.73
N VAL A 225 -15.56 -3.30 15.04
CA VAL A 225 -15.87 -4.15 13.88
C VAL A 225 -16.15 -5.57 14.35
N ASP A 226 -17.28 -6.13 13.89
CA ASP A 226 -17.67 -7.51 14.17
C ASP A 226 -16.80 -8.48 13.35
N PRO A 227 -16.17 -9.51 13.97
CA PRO A 227 -15.50 -10.57 13.23
C PRO A 227 -16.36 -11.25 12.15
N ASP A 228 -17.67 -11.41 12.38
CA ASP A 228 -18.57 -12.00 11.37
C ASP A 228 -18.72 -11.11 10.14
N ASP A 229 -18.69 -9.79 10.30
CA ASP A 229 -18.71 -8.83 9.18
C ASP A 229 -17.42 -8.89 8.36
N VAL A 230 -16.27 -9.09 9.01
CA VAL A 230 -14.99 -9.34 8.31
C VAL A 230 -15.08 -10.60 7.45
N ARG A 231 -15.59 -11.71 8.01
CA ARG A 231 -15.77 -12.98 7.27
C ARG A 231 -16.73 -12.80 6.09
N ALA A 232 -17.90 -12.20 6.32
CA ALA A 232 -18.90 -11.97 5.27
C ALA A 232 -18.40 -11.04 4.15
N SER A 233 -17.46 -10.16 4.46
CA SER A 233 -16.89 -9.20 3.52
C SER A 233 -15.60 -9.66 2.86
N THR A 234 -15.12 -10.87 3.15
CA THR A 234 -13.91 -11.45 2.54
C THR A 234 -14.30 -12.64 1.67
N GLY A 235 -14.03 -12.57 0.37
CA GLY A 235 -14.37 -13.63 -0.59
C GLY A 235 -13.43 -14.85 -0.58
N PHE A 236 -12.62 -15.00 0.46
CA PHE A 236 -11.76 -16.15 0.71
C PHE A 236 -11.77 -16.49 2.21
N ASP A 237 -11.40 -17.74 2.53
CA ASP A 237 -11.37 -18.20 3.91
C ASP A 237 -10.30 -17.46 4.73
N VAL A 238 -10.73 -16.85 5.84
CA VAL A 238 -9.89 -16.13 6.81
C VAL A 238 -9.71 -16.90 8.12
N GLY A 239 -10.25 -18.12 8.20
CA GLY A 239 -10.21 -18.97 9.37
C GLY A 239 -10.97 -18.42 10.57
N ASP A 240 -10.65 -18.96 11.74
CA ASP A 240 -11.29 -18.59 13.00
C ASP A 240 -10.81 -17.21 13.47
N LEU A 241 -11.68 -16.22 13.33
CA LEU A 241 -11.51 -14.90 13.91
C LEU A 241 -12.05 -14.92 15.35
N LYS A 242 -11.16 -15.01 16.35
CA LYS A 242 -11.52 -14.93 17.77
C LYS A 242 -11.39 -13.52 18.29
#